data_AF-A0A370KYX1-F1
#
_entry.id   AF-A0A370KYX1-F1
#
_cell.length_a   1.000
_cell.length_b   1.000
_cell.length_c   1.000
_cell.angle_alpha   90.00
_cell.angle_beta   90.00
_cell.angle_gamma   90.00
#
_symmetry.space_group_name_H-M   'P 1'
#
loop_
_entity.id
_entity.type
_entity.pdbx_description
1 polymer ?
#
loop_
_entity_poly.entity_id
_entity_poly.type
_entity_poly.pdbx_seq_one_letter_code
_entity_poly.pdbx_strand_id
1 'polypeptide(L)'
;MRVLIVAGLAAALGGCAAAQVTRTSANTMQIDAGAAPACGSAGAAKVAAKSAAIETVRAGFERYIIVGSQAQNNVSVSQMPGSFQTSGTYGGGSYNATSTYVPGPTIVSGSHDRALSVVMFKPGDAGFENALDAKQQLGPEWPELVKTGIRTCL
;
A
#
# COMPACT_ATOMS: atom_id res chain seq x y z
N MET A 1 -6.59 21.11 -32.64
CA MET A 1 -7.39 20.00 -32.08
C MET A 1 -6.53 18.73 -31.97
N ARG A 2 -5.52 18.72 -31.09
CA ARG A 2 -4.60 17.56 -30.93
C ARG A 2 -3.81 17.55 -29.60
N VAL A 3 -4.20 18.38 -28.63
CA VAL A 3 -3.44 18.59 -27.38
C VAL A 3 -4.21 18.12 -26.13
N LEU A 4 -5.50 17.76 -26.25
CA LEU A 4 -6.35 17.42 -25.10
C LEU A 4 -6.32 15.95 -24.66
N ILE A 5 -5.53 15.09 -25.31
CA ILE A 5 -5.52 13.63 -25.01
C ILE A 5 -4.45 13.25 -23.97
N VAL A 6 -3.50 14.13 -23.64
CA VAL A 6 -2.39 13.80 -22.72
C VAL A 6 -2.75 13.98 -21.24
N ALA A 7 -3.85 14.67 -20.91
CA ALA A 7 -4.24 14.94 -19.52
C ALA A 7 -5.05 13.81 -18.84
N GLY A 8 -5.42 12.75 -19.55
CA GLY A 8 -6.32 11.71 -19.04
C GLY A 8 -5.67 10.57 -18.24
N LEU A 9 -4.33 10.43 -18.29
CA LEU A 9 -3.64 9.27 -17.69
C LEU A 9 -3.00 9.55 -16.33
N ALA A 10 -3.00 10.80 -15.85
CA ALA A 10 -2.37 11.17 -14.58
C ALA A 10 -3.27 11.00 -13.34
N ALA A 11 -4.56 10.72 -13.51
CA ALA A 11 -5.53 10.69 -12.41
C ALA A 11 -5.82 9.29 -11.83
N ALA A 12 -5.14 8.23 -12.29
CA ALA A 12 -5.44 6.85 -11.90
C ALA A 12 -4.27 6.11 -11.21
N LEU A 13 -3.29 6.83 -10.64
CA LEU A 13 -2.31 6.24 -9.72
C LEU A 13 -2.88 6.14 -8.29
N GLY A 14 -4.15 5.74 -8.18
CA GLY A 14 -4.67 5.21 -6.92
C GLY A 14 -3.91 3.92 -6.64
N GLY A 15 -2.75 4.04 -5.99
CA GLY A 15 -1.94 2.90 -5.62
C GLY A 15 -2.82 1.94 -4.83
N CYS A 16 -2.96 0.72 -5.36
CA CYS A 16 -3.86 -0.28 -4.81
C CYS A 16 -3.41 -0.59 -3.39
N ALA A 17 -4.15 -0.08 -2.42
CA ALA A 17 -3.98 -0.44 -1.04
C ALA A 17 -5.36 -0.67 -0.44
N ALA A 18 -5.48 -1.71 0.36
CA ALA A 18 -6.71 -2.08 1.01
C ALA A 18 -6.40 -2.58 2.42
N ALA A 19 -7.39 -2.51 3.30
CA ALA A 19 -7.31 -3.13 4.60
C ALA A 19 -8.55 -3.98 4.85
N GLN A 20 -8.35 -5.10 5.51
CA GLN A 20 -9.39 -5.94 6.07
C GLN A 20 -9.38 -5.77 7.59
N VAL A 21 -10.56 -5.66 8.19
CA VAL A 21 -10.70 -5.54 9.64
C VAL A 21 -11.48 -6.72 10.20
N THR A 22 -10.93 -7.34 11.24
CA THR A 22 -11.53 -8.46 11.96
C THR A 22 -11.74 -8.06 13.42
N ARG A 23 -13.00 -8.03 13.87
CA ARG A 23 -13.32 -7.76 15.29
C ARG A 23 -12.92 -8.97 16.12
N THR A 24 -12.01 -8.78 17.07
CA THR A 24 -11.54 -9.84 17.97
C THR A 24 -12.30 -9.86 19.29
N SER A 25 -12.93 -8.74 19.67
CA SER A 25 -13.87 -8.65 20.78
C SER A 25 -14.81 -7.44 20.61
N ALA A 26 -15.61 -7.13 21.64
CA ALA A 26 -16.49 -5.96 21.63
C ALA A 26 -15.74 -4.63 21.48
N ASN A 27 -14.53 -4.53 22.03
CA ASN A 27 -13.69 -3.33 22.03
C ASN A 27 -12.31 -3.55 21.39
N THR A 28 -12.04 -4.71 20.79
CA THR A 28 -10.76 -4.97 20.12
C THR A 28 -10.95 -5.44 18.68
N MET A 29 -9.99 -5.09 17.83
CA MET A 29 -9.96 -5.52 16.44
C MET A 29 -8.53 -5.72 15.95
N GLN A 30 -8.40 -6.54 14.92
CA GLN A 30 -7.17 -6.71 14.16
C GLN A 30 -7.39 -6.19 12.74
N ILE A 31 -6.39 -5.51 12.21
CA ILE A 31 -6.43 -4.84 10.92
C ILE A 31 -5.25 -5.34 10.12
N ASP A 32 -5.53 -5.87 8.94
CA ASP A 32 -4.51 -6.33 8.01
C ASP A 32 -4.60 -5.49 6.75
N ALA A 33 -3.61 -4.61 6.55
CA ALA A 33 -3.50 -3.75 5.38
C ALA A 33 -2.43 -4.26 4.43
N GLY A 34 -2.75 -4.30 3.13
CA GLY A 34 -1.81 -4.59 2.06
C GLY A 34 -1.71 -3.40 1.12
N ALA A 35 -0.50 -3.08 0.67
CA ALA A 35 -0.27 -2.04 -0.32
C ALA A 35 0.63 -2.57 -1.44
N ALA A 36 0.34 -2.14 -2.67
CA ALA A 36 1.16 -2.46 -3.84
C ALA A 36 2.63 -2.01 -3.64
N PRO A 37 3.61 -2.61 -4.36
CA PRO A 37 5.01 -2.24 -4.24
C PRO A 37 5.26 -0.73 -4.45
N ALA A 38 4.49 -0.08 -5.31
CA ALA A 38 4.55 1.36 -5.58
C ALA A 38 4.17 2.24 -4.36
N CYS A 39 3.38 1.72 -3.43
CA CYS A 39 2.94 2.44 -2.22
C CYS A 39 3.98 2.41 -1.09
N GLY A 40 4.94 1.48 -1.15
CA GLY A 40 5.93 1.29 -0.08
C GLY A 40 5.32 0.85 1.26
N SER A 41 6.19 0.65 2.24
CA SER A 41 5.80 0.33 3.62
C SER A 41 5.04 1.47 4.30
N ALA A 42 5.36 2.72 3.96
CA ALA A 42 4.68 3.90 4.49
C ALA A 42 3.21 3.95 4.04
N GLY A 43 2.92 3.60 2.79
CA GLY A 43 1.56 3.51 2.26
C GLY A 43 0.72 2.47 3.01
N ALA A 44 1.27 1.27 3.22
CA ALA A 44 0.62 0.22 4.00
C ALA A 44 0.35 0.67 5.46
N ALA A 45 1.32 1.35 6.09
CA ALA A 45 1.15 1.89 7.44
C ALA A 45 0.04 2.94 7.51
N LYS A 46 -0.03 3.85 6.53
CA LYS A 46 -1.06 4.90 6.45
C LYS A 46 -2.45 4.30 6.28
N VAL A 47 -2.59 3.32 5.40
CA VAL A 47 -3.85 2.62 5.14
C VAL A 47 -4.30 1.87 6.40
N ALA A 48 -3.40 1.16 7.08
CA ALA A 48 -3.71 0.48 8.33
C ALA A 48 -4.16 1.47 9.43
N ALA A 49 -3.43 2.57 9.61
CA ALA A 49 -3.73 3.57 10.64
C ALA A 49 -5.08 4.26 10.39
N LYS A 50 -5.35 4.69 9.14
CA LYS A 50 -6.63 5.29 8.78
C LYS A 50 -7.79 4.29 8.89
N SER A 51 -7.55 3.02 8.54
CA SER A 51 -8.57 1.97 8.71
C SER A 51 -8.90 1.73 10.18
N ALA A 52 -7.92 1.84 11.09
CA ALA A 52 -8.16 1.77 12.53
C ALA A 52 -9.09 2.89 13.00
N ALA A 53 -8.82 4.11 12.58
CA ALA A 53 -9.66 5.25 12.94
C ALA A 53 -11.08 5.13 12.32
N ILE A 54 -11.19 4.75 11.05
CA ILE A 54 -12.48 4.53 10.37
C ILE A 54 -13.31 3.49 11.12
N GLU A 55 -12.73 2.33 11.43
CA GLU A 55 -13.48 1.27 12.06
C GLU A 55 -13.82 1.57 13.52
N THR A 56 -12.97 2.33 14.22
CA THR A 56 -13.28 2.84 15.57
C THR A 56 -14.56 3.68 15.55
N VAL A 57 -14.68 4.60 14.58
CA VAL A 57 -15.88 5.44 14.44
C VAL A 57 -17.10 4.60 14.01
N ARG A 58 -16.93 3.65 13.07
CA ARG A 58 -18.02 2.76 12.62
C ARG A 58 -18.55 1.88 13.74
N ALA A 59 -17.68 1.41 14.63
CA ALA A 59 -18.04 0.59 15.77
C ALA A 59 -18.69 1.39 16.92
N GLY A 60 -18.82 2.72 16.78
CA GLY A 60 -19.44 3.59 17.80
C GLY A 60 -18.52 3.92 18.97
N PHE A 61 -17.20 3.87 18.76
CA PHE A 61 -16.19 4.31 19.71
C PHE A 61 -15.61 5.66 19.26
N GLU A 62 -14.96 6.37 20.19
CA GLU A 62 -14.40 7.70 19.91
C GLU A 62 -12.88 7.68 19.81
N ARG A 63 -12.24 6.83 20.63
CA ARG A 63 -10.78 6.78 20.72
C ARG A 63 -10.25 5.36 20.60
N TYR A 64 -8.98 5.22 20.23
CA TYR A 64 -8.33 3.93 20.10
C TYR A 64 -6.84 3.97 20.45
N ILE A 65 -6.28 2.81 20.80
CA ILE A 65 -4.86 2.57 21.01
C ILE A 65 -4.44 1.38 20.15
N ILE A 66 -3.30 1.52 19.46
CA ILE A 66 -2.65 0.41 18.79
C ILE A 66 -1.80 -0.33 19.82
N VAL A 67 -2.18 -1.57 20.15
CA VAL A 67 -1.52 -2.41 21.17
C VAL A 67 -0.57 -3.45 20.56
N GLY A 68 -0.69 -3.69 19.26
CA GLY A 68 0.17 -4.63 18.53
C GLY A 68 0.38 -4.16 17.10
N SER A 69 1.57 -4.44 16.56
CA SER A 69 1.91 -4.05 15.20
C SER A 69 2.94 -4.99 14.58
N GLN A 70 2.66 -5.44 13.35
CA GLN A 70 3.57 -6.28 12.56
C GLN A 70 3.66 -5.71 11.14
N ALA A 71 4.84 -5.83 10.51
CA ALA A 71 5.04 -5.46 9.11
C ALA A 71 5.71 -6.60 8.37
N GLN A 72 5.32 -6.78 7.13
CA GLN A 72 5.94 -7.73 6.21
C GLN A 72 6.20 -7.05 4.87
N ASN A 73 7.30 -7.46 4.24
CA ASN A 73 7.64 -7.06 2.89
C ASN A 73 8.02 -8.32 2.12
N ASN A 74 7.20 -8.69 1.13
CA ASN A 74 7.46 -9.81 0.22
C ASN A 74 7.65 -9.33 -1.22
N VAL A 75 7.97 -8.04 -1.40
CA VAL A 75 8.22 -7.46 -2.73
C VAL A 75 9.46 -8.13 -3.34
N SER A 76 9.29 -8.68 -4.53
CA SER A 76 10.35 -9.32 -5.29
C SER A 76 10.37 -8.83 -6.73
N VAL A 77 11.57 -8.83 -7.31
CA VAL A 77 11.79 -8.46 -8.70
C VAL A 77 12.30 -9.69 -9.44
N SER A 78 11.59 -10.10 -10.49
CA SER A 78 12.03 -11.17 -11.40
C SER A 78 12.32 -10.58 -12.78
N GLN A 79 13.43 -10.98 -13.39
CA GLN A 79 13.79 -10.55 -14.75
C GLN A 79 13.36 -11.63 -15.74
N MET A 80 12.59 -11.23 -16.76
CA MET A 80 12.26 -12.11 -17.88
C MET A 80 13.49 -12.34 -18.77
N PRO A 81 13.56 -13.46 -19.51
CA PRO A 81 14.67 -13.72 -20.43
C PRO A 81 14.92 -12.56 -21.39
N GLY A 82 16.19 -12.17 -21.50
CA GLY A 82 16.66 -11.19 -22.48
C GLY A 82 17.06 -11.85 -23.81
N SER A 83 17.64 -11.04 -24.69
CA SER A 83 18.20 -11.51 -25.96
C SER A 83 19.63 -11.05 -26.12
N PHE A 84 20.43 -11.83 -26.84
CA PHE A 84 21.75 -11.41 -27.28
C PHE A 84 21.67 -11.03 -28.76
N GLN A 85 22.12 -9.82 -29.08
CA GLN A 85 22.27 -9.37 -30.45
C GLN A 85 23.76 -9.39 -30.78
N THR A 86 24.17 -10.37 -31.58
CA THR A 86 25.54 -10.48 -32.08
C THR A 86 25.60 -9.93 -33.50
N SER A 87 26.38 -8.88 -33.71
CA SER A 87 26.70 -8.37 -35.04
C SER A 87 28.20 -8.43 -35.25
N GLY A 88 28.62 -8.83 -36.44
CA GLY A 88 30.03 -9.03 -36.73
C GLY A 88 30.29 -9.08 -38.23
N THR A 89 31.55 -8.87 -38.59
CA THR A 89 32.03 -8.94 -39.97
C THR A 89 32.99 -10.10 -40.12
N TYR A 90 32.82 -10.86 -41.20
CA TYR A 90 33.70 -11.96 -41.58
C TYR A 90 34.65 -11.50 -42.69
N GLY A 91 35.97 -11.66 -42.49
CA GLY A 91 36.97 -11.29 -43.49
C GLY A 91 38.31 -11.99 -43.26
N GLY A 92 38.94 -12.48 -44.34
CA GLY A 92 40.29 -13.05 -44.33
C GLY A 92 40.49 -14.31 -43.47
N GLY A 93 39.44 -15.10 -43.25
CA GLY A 93 39.51 -16.29 -42.37
C GLY A 93 39.35 -15.99 -40.88
N SER A 94 39.05 -14.73 -40.53
CA SER A 94 38.77 -14.28 -39.16
C SER A 94 37.36 -13.71 -39.04
N TYR A 95 36.71 -13.98 -37.91
CA TYR A 95 35.38 -13.46 -37.58
C TYR A 95 35.51 -12.51 -36.40
N ASN A 96 35.19 -11.22 -36.61
CA ASN A 96 35.15 -10.23 -35.54
C ASN A 96 33.68 -9.89 -35.27
N ALA A 97 33.22 -10.15 -34.05
CA ALA A 97 31.83 -9.90 -33.67
C ALA A 97 31.72 -9.26 -32.29
N THR A 98 30.74 -8.37 -32.17
CA THR A 98 30.32 -7.72 -30.94
C THR A 98 28.97 -8.28 -30.55
N SER A 99 28.86 -8.79 -29.32
CA SER A 99 27.59 -9.24 -28.76
C SER A 99 27.09 -8.24 -27.73
N THR A 100 25.89 -7.71 -27.94
CA THR A 100 25.20 -6.83 -26.99
C THR A 100 24.09 -7.60 -26.29
N TYR A 101 24.14 -7.65 -24.96
CA TYR A 101 23.06 -8.21 -24.16
C TYR A 101 21.94 -7.17 -23.99
N VAL A 102 20.74 -7.52 -24.43
CA VAL A 102 19.52 -6.74 -24.22
C VAL A 102 18.71 -7.43 -23.13
N PRO A 103 18.70 -6.91 -21.89
CA PRO A 103 17.97 -7.53 -20.79
C PRO A 103 16.46 -7.54 -21.05
N GLY A 104 15.80 -8.61 -20.64
CA GLY A 104 14.33 -8.69 -20.67
C GLY A 104 13.67 -7.77 -19.64
N PRO A 105 12.37 -7.53 -19.76
CA PRO A 105 11.63 -6.70 -18.81
C PRO A 105 11.65 -7.30 -17.40
N THR A 106 11.55 -6.44 -16.39
CA THR A 106 11.41 -6.86 -14.99
C THR A 106 9.94 -6.87 -14.58
N ILE A 107 9.56 -7.86 -13.78
CA ILE A 107 8.25 -7.99 -13.14
C ILE A 107 8.46 -7.76 -11.65
N VAL A 108 7.80 -6.75 -11.12
CA VAL A 108 7.72 -6.49 -9.67
C VAL A 108 6.45 -7.14 -9.15
N SER A 109 6.59 -8.02 -8.16
CA SER A 109 5.48 -8.74 -7.54
C SER A 109 5.55 -8.63 -6.01
N GLY A 110 4.46 -8.98 -5.32
CA GLY A 110 4.35 -8.89 -3.87
C GLY A 110 3.66 -7.61 -3.39
N SER A 111 3.74 -7.36 -2.09
CA SER A 111 3.08 -6.30 -1.34
C SER A 111 3.90 -5.88 -0.11
N HIS A 112 3.57 -4.69 0.38
CA HIS A 112 3.89 -4.29 1.74
C HIS A 112 2.66 -4.52 2.61
N ASP A 113 2.83 -5.33 3.65
CA ASP A 113 1.73 -5.69 4.55
C ASP A 113 1.96 -5.09 5.94
N ARG A 114 0.88 -4.64 6.57
CA ARG A 114 0.86 -4.09 7.92
C ARG A 114 -0.31 -4.66 8.70
N ALA A 115 -0.02 -5.38 9.78
CA ALA A 115 -1.03 -5.84 10.72
C ALA A 115 -1.02 -4.97 11.98
N LEU A 116 -2.18 -4.55 12.46
CA LEU A 116 -2.37 -3.80 13.71
C LEU A 116 -3.38 -4.50 14.61
N SER A 117 -3.11 -4.51 15.90
CA SER A 117 -4.08 -4.88 16.93
C SER A 117 -4.49 -3.61 17.66
N VAL A 118 -5.79 -3.37 17.76
CA VAL A 118 -6.36 -2.11 18.23
C VAL A 118 -7.35 -2.38 19.37
N VAL A 119 -7.26 -1.56 20.41
CA VAL A 119 -8.26 -1.46 21.48
C VAL A 119 -8.98 -0.13 21.32
N MET A 120 -10.30 -0.15 21.35
CA MET A 120 -11.20 0.99 21.18
C MET A 120 -11.83 1.36 22.52
N PHE A 121 -12.11 2.65 22.69
CA PHE A 121 -12.56 3.23 23.96
C PHE A 121 -13.75 4.16 23.76
N LYS A 122 -14.68 4.10 24.71
CA LYS A 122 -15.81 5.01 24.87
C LYS A 122 -15.52 6.02 25.98
N PRO A 123 -16.22 7.17 26.00
CA PRO A 123 -16.15 8.09 27.12
C PRO A 123 -16.45 7.37 28.44
N GLY A 124 -15.55 7.53 29.42
CA GLY A 124 -15.64 6.89 30.72
C GLY A 124 -14.84 5.58 30.86
N ASP A 125 -14.31 5.01 29.77
CA ASP A 125 -13.42 3.85 29.85
C ASP A 125 -12.06 4.22 30.45
N ALA A 126 -11.50 3.32 31.26
CA ALA A 126 -10.15 3.48 31.78
C ALA A 126 -9.13 3.53 30.62
N GLY A 127 -8.35 4.61 30.54
CA GLY A 127 -7.36 4.82 29.48
C GLY A 127 -7.87 5.65 28.29
N PHE A 128 -9.14 6.07 28.29
CA PHE A 128 -9.71 6.94 27.24
C PHE A 128 -8.88 8.22 26.99
N GLU A 129 -8.36 8.84 28.05
CA GLU A 129 -7.57 10.08 27.92
C GLU A 129 -6.20 9.90 27.27
N ASN A 130 -5.66 8.68 27.30
CA ASN A 130 -4.39 8.35 26.67
C ASN A 130 -4.56 7.81 25.24
N ALA A 131 -5.80 7.63 24.80
CA ALA A 131 -6.14 7.07 23.49
C ALA A 131 -6.21 8.15 22.40
N LEU A 132 -5.95 7.76 21.15
CA LEU A 132 -5.99 8.65 19.99
C LEU A 132 -7.44 8.91 19.58
N ASP A 133 -7.78 10.17 19.31
CA ASP A 133 -9.09 10.56 18.77
C ASP A 133 -9.26 10.12 17.31
N ALA A 134 -10.22 9.23 17.06
CA ALA A 134 -10.40 8.63 15.74
C ALA A 134 -10.80 9.64 14.67
N LYS A 135 -11.64 10.63 14.99
CA LYS A 135 -12.05 11.65 14.02
C LYS A 135 -10.91 12.63 13.73
N GLN A 136 -10.13 12.98 14.74
CA GLN A 136 -8.95 13.81 14.59
C GLN A 136 -7.91 13.14 13.69
N GLN A 137 -7.69 11.83 13.83
CA GLN A 137 -6.76 11.08 12.96
C GLN A 137 -7.21 11.03 11.49
N LEU A 138 -8.52 11.13 11.24
CA LEU A 138 -9.08 11.14 9.88
C LEU A 138 -9.17 12.53 9.25
N GLY A 139 -9.12 13.59 10.06
CA GLY A 139 -9.24 14.97 9.58
C GLY A 139 -10.66 15.35 9.16
N PRO A 140 -10.83 16.52 8.50
CA PRO A 140 -12.15 17.05 8.14
C PRO A 140 -12.97 16.12 7.22
N GLU A 141 -12.31 15.29 6.40
CA GLU A 141 -12.97 14.33 5.51
C GLU A 141 -13.46 13.04 6.22
N TRP A 142 -13.34 12.94 7.54
CA TRP A 142 -13.74 11.75 8.30
C TRP A 142 -15.15 11.22 7.97
N PRO A 143 -16.21 12.04 7.74
CA PRO A 143 -17.54 11.50 7.49
C PRO A 143 -17.61 10.71 6.18
N GLU A 144 -16.81 11.11 5.20
CA GLU A 144 -16.77 10.47 3.89
C GLU A 144 -15.89 9.24 3.90
N LEU A 145 -14.72 9.31 4.57
CA LEU A 145 -13.83 8.16 4.76
C LEU A 145 -14.52 7.03 5.54
N VAL A 146 -15.37 7.36 6.50
CA VAL A 146 -16.17 6.37 7.24
C VAL A 146 -17.19 5.68 6.35
N LYS A 147 -17.69 6.29 5.28
CA LYS A 147 -18.61 5.63 4.34
C LYS A 147 -17.85 4.80 3.31
N THR A 148 -16.83 5.39 2.70
CA THR A 148 -16.15 4.83 1.53
C THR A 148 -15.00 3.88 1.88
N GLY A 149 -14.43 4.01 3.08
CA GLY A 149 -13.19 3.36 3.46
C GLY A 149 -11.96 4.05 2.84
N ILE A 150 -10.77 3.51 3.11
CA ILE A 150 -9.54 3.94 2.45
C ILE A 150 -9.09 2.90 1.43
N ARG A 151 -8.81 3.36 0.21
CA ARG A 151 -8.34 2.50 -0.90
C ARG A 151 -7.07 3.02 -1.56
N THR A 152 -6.46 4.03 -0.96
CA THR A 152 -5.31 4.74 -1.51
C THR A 152 -4.20 4.77 -0.47
N CYS A 153 -2.96 4.70 -0.94
CA CYS A 153 -1.78 4.85 -0.10
C CYS A 153 -1.30 6.31 0.05
N LEU A 154 -2.17 7.28 -0.29
CA LEU A 154 -1.91 8.72 -0.30
C LEU A 154 -2.45 9.47 0.92
#